data_AF-O16225-F1
#
_entry.id   AF-O16225-F1
#
_cell.length_a   1.000
_cell.length_b   1.000
_cell.length_c   1.000
_cell.angle_alpha   90.00
_cell.angle_beta   90.00
_cell.angle_gamma   90.00
#
_symmetry.space_group_name_H-M   'P 1'
#
loop_
_entity.id
_entity.type
_entity.pdbx_description
1 polymer ?
#
loop_
_entity_poly.entity_id
_entity_poly.type
_entity_poly.pdbx_seq_one_letter_code
_entity_poly.pdbx_strand_id
1 'polypeptide(L)'
;MIALFSVLIAFLTPQANAVISGELNCTTYNGTAFVYTPSATACSNAISDSSCAALYPASDPATGYPAPGNDVERPFACYTTATPTPAPVVPDMRSAALKNCARTCGLCCKTADFDCPNVQFPRLTCSTITNEQCRSSVWRTIIATDCPSACGFCNQGGCVDGVMDCANDLSICNSVGMQEFVNQYCQRTCNRCSSSTAATGTGGSCGGRYIADSSTACAAWKLNGFCTNTFYTAAQRRSYCATTCSLC
;
A
#
# COMPACT_ATOMS: atom_id res chain seq x y z
N MET A 1 -29.14 71.71 3.10
CA MET A 1 -28.75 70.94 4.30
C MET A 1 -29.46 69.59 4.27
N ILE A 2 -28.79 68.54 3.78
CA ILE A 2 -29.01 67.10 4.05
C ILE A 2 -27.79 66.45 3.36
N ALA A 3 -26.75 66.18 4.15
CA ALA A 3 -25.56 65.51 3.65
C ALA A 3 -25.85 63.99 3.63
N LEU A 4 -25.97 63.44 2.43
CA LEU A 4 -26.06 62.01 2.16
C LEU A 4 -24.75 61.33 2.57
N PHE A 5 -24.67 60.87 3.82
CA PHE A 5 -23.62 59.96 4.26
C PHE A 5 -23.95 58.55 3.77
N SER A 6 -23.55 58.23 2.54
CA SER A 6 -23.51 56.86 2.05
C SER A 6 -22.43 56.08 2.81
N VAL A 7 -22.84 55.42 3.90
CA VAL A 7 -22.02 54.45 4.62
C VAL A 7 -21.87 53.22 3.74
N LEU A 8 -20.83 53.22 2.90
CA LEU A 8 -20.38 52.06 2.15
C LEU A 8 -19.77 51.08 3.16
N ILE A 9 -20.60 50.26 3.80
CA ILE A 9 -20.13 49.11 4.58
C ILE A 9 -19.58 48.12 3.56
N ALA A 10 -18.29 48.26 3.25
CA ALA A 10 -17.52 47.24 2.60
C ALA A 10 -17.56 46.01 3.52
N PHE A 11 -18.48 45.09 3.23
CA PHE A 11 -18.44 43.73 3.71
C PHE A 11 -17.07 43.17 3.32
N LEU A 12 -16.12 43.25 4.23
CA LEU A 12 -14.95 42.40 4.27
C LEU A 12 -15.48 40.98 4.48
N THR A 13 -16.01 40.34 3.43
CA THR A 13 -16.18 38.90 3.47
C THR A 13 -14.76 38.33 3.52
N PRO A 14 -14.37 37.60 4.58
CA PRO A 14 -13.14 36.85 4.52
C PRO A 14 -13.30 35.83 3.41
N GLN A 15 -12.73 36.13 2.23
CA GLN A 15 -12.58 35.17 1.15
C GLN A 15 -11.47 34.19 1.55
N ALA A 16 -11.70 33.41 2.60
CA ALA A 16 -10.84 32.31 3.01
C ALA A 16 -11.35 31.01 2.37
N ASN A 17 -11.49 31.01 1.05
CA ASN A 17 -11.88 29.81 0.30
C ASN A 17 -10.63 29.14 -0.28
N ALA A 18 -10.00 28.28 0.51
CA ALA A 18 -9.18 27.15 0.09
C ALA A 18 -8.77 26.39 1.36
N VAL A 19 -9.60 25.48 1.87
CA VAL A 19 -9.42 25.01 3.27
C VAL A 19 -8.99 23.56 3.37
N ILE A 20 -7.68 23.37 3.40
CA ILE A 20 -7.06 22.41 4.32
C ILE A 20 -6.27 23.26 5.33
N SER A 21 -6.64 23.24 6.60
CA SER A 21 -6.07 24.13 7.64
C SER A 21 -5.45 23.35 8.80
N GLY A 22 -4.40 23.97 9.37
CA GLY A 22 -3.52 23.44 10.43
C GLY A 22 -2.56 22.33 9.95
N GLU A 23 -3.03 21.38 9.15
CA GLU A 23 -2.32 20.14 8.82
C GLU A 23 -2.46 19.74 7.34
N LEU A 24 -1.43 20.04 6.54
CA LEU A 24 -1.37 19.80 5.09
C LEU A 24 -0.82 18.41 4.70
N ASN A 25 -0.58 17.51 5.65
CA ASN A 25 -0.12 16.16 5.31
C ASN A 25 -1.13 15.41 4.41
N CYS A 26 -0.61 14.67 3.43
CA CYS A 26 -1.37 13.94 2.41
C CYS A 26 -2.13 14.81 1.40
N THR A 27 -1.69 16.05 1.20
CA THR A 27 -2.31 17.01 0.28
C THR A 27 -1.33 17.47 -0.79
N THR A 28 -1.86 17.98 -1.89
CA THR A 28 -1.09 18.58 -2.98
C THR A 28 -1.77 19.85 -3.45
N TYR A 29 -1.00 20.82 -3.92
CA TYR A 29 -1.54 22.01 -4.56
C TYR A 29 -1.94 21.68 -6.00
N ASN A 30 -3.19 21.93 -6.38
CA ASN A 30 -3.72 21.65 -7.73
C ASN A 30 -3.67 22.87 -8.67
N GLY A 31 -3.11 24.00 -8.22
CA GLY A 31 -3.11 25.27 -8.94
C GLY A 31 -4.13 26.29 -8.42
N THR A 32 -5.12 25.87 -7.64
CA THR A 32 -6.09 26.77 -6.98
C THR A 32 -6.07 26.62 -5.47
N ALA A 33 -6.11 25.38 -4.97
CA ALA A 33 -6.15 25.06 -3.55
C ALA A 33 -5.31 23.80 -3.24
N PHE A 34 -5.06 23.55 -1.95
CA PHE A 34 -4.60 22.25 -1.51
C PHE A 34 -5.78 21.27 -1.55
N VAL A 35 -5.56 20.10 -2.15
CA VAL A 35 -6.53 19.01 -2.21
C VAL A 35 -5.92 17.74 -1.66
N TYR A 36 -6.73 16.86 -1.08
CA TYR A 36 -6.23 15.56 -0.64
C TYR A 36 -5.77 14.71 -1.83
N THR A 37 -4.61 14.10 -1.68
CA THR A 37 -4.08 13.13 -2.64
C THR A 37 -4.88 11.82 -2.56
N PRO A 38 -4.83 10.96 -3.60
CA PRO A 38 -5.37 9.59 -3.51
C PRO A 38 -4.86 8.82 -2.29
N SER A 39 -3.61 9.07 -1.89
CA SER A 39 -2.98 8.42 -0.73
C SER A 39 -3.53 8.87 0.63
N ALA A 40 -4.33 9.94 0.71
CA ALA A 40 -4.92 10.42 1.96
C ALA A 40 -5.94 9.44 2.55
N THR A 41 -6.63 8.69 1.70
CA THR A 41 -7.71 7.77 2.08
C THR A 41 -7.53 6.36 1.49
N ALA A 42 -6.32 6.00 1.08
CA ALA A 42 -6.04 4.72 0.42
C ALA A 42 -6.01 3.52 1.38
N CYS A 43 -5.83 3.77 2.68
CA CYS A 43 -5.88 2.77 3.74
C CYS A 43 -7.30 2.60 4.29
N SER A 44 -7.51 1.55 5.09
CA SER A 44 -8.70 1.40 5.92
C SER A 44 -8.49 1.99 7.31
N ASN A 45 -9.57 2.38 7.97
CA ASN A 45 -9.52 2.66 9.41
C ASN A 45 -9.26 1.37 10.20
N ALA A 46 -8.65 1.49 11.39
CA ALA A 46 -8.42 0.35 12.27
C ALA A 46 -9.69 -0.07 13.02
N ILE A 47 -10.66 0.84 13.16
CA ILE A 47 -12.01 0.58 13.65
C ILE A 47 -13.03 0.89 12.55
N SER A 48 -14.32 0.59 12.79
CA SER A 48 -15.36 0.85 11.79
C SER A 48 -15.44 2.33 11.41
N ASP A 49 -15.84 2.60 10.17
CA ASP A 49 -16.02 3.97 9.67
C ASP A 49 -17.06 4.74 10.53
N SER A 50 -18.09 4.06 11.06
CA SER A 50 -19.08 4.66 11.96
C SER A 50 -18.49 5.05 13.32
N SER A 51 -17.61 4.23 13.90
CA SER A 51 -16.91 4.58 15.14
C SER A 51 -15.91 5.71 14.91
N CYS A 52 -15.20 5.70 13.77
CA CYS A 52 -14.33 6.82 13.41
C CYS A 52 -15.09 8.12 13.21
N ALA A 53 -16.28 8.09 12.59
CA ALA A 53 -17.13 9.27 12.43
C ALA A 53 -17.64 9.83 13.78
N ALA A 54 -17.83 8.96 14.78
CA ALA A 54 -18.19 9.40 16.13
C ALA A 54 -17.03 10.02 16.90
N LEU A 55 -15.81 9.49 16.73
CA LEU A 55 -14.60 9.98 17.40
C LEU A 55 -14.01 11.23 16.73
N TYR A 56 -14.14 11.34 15.41
CA TYR A 56 -13.56 12.39 14.58
C TYR A 56 -14.65 13.02 13.72
N PRO A 57 -15.59 13.79 14.30
CA PRO A 57 -16.68 14.39 13.54
C PRO A 57 -16.14 15.38 12.50
N ALA A 58 -16.69 15.34 11.29
CA ALA A 58 -16.39 16.29 10.22
C ALA A 58 -16.48 17.74 10.73
N SER A 59 -15.50 18.56 10.34
CA SER A 59 -15.46 19.98 10.72
C SER A 59 -16.67 20.75 10.20
N ASP A 60 -17.19 20.35 9.04
CA ASP A 60 -18.48 20.78 8.51
C ASP A 60 -19.25 19.57 7.96
N PRO A 61 -20.41 19.22 8.55
CA PRO A 61 -21.26 18.13 8.07
C PRO A 61 -21.73 18.28 6.62
N ALA A 62 -21.78 19.49 6.07
CA ALA A 62 -22.18 19.74 4.69
C ALA A 62 -21.11 19.34 3.67
N THR A 63 -19.83 19.43 4.05
CA THR A 63 -18.70 19.10 3.17
C THR A 63 -18.15 17.69 3.42
N GLY A 64 -18.32 17.16 4.64
CA GLY A 64 -18.02 15.77 4.98
C GLY A 64 -16.54 15.52 5.30
N TYR A 65 -16.01 14.41 4.79
CA TYR A 65 -14.68 13.91 5.14
C TYR A 65 -13.66 14.11 4.01
N PRO A 66 -12.35 14.14 4.35
CA PRO A 66 -11.27 14.09 3.37
C PRO A 66 -11.50 13.01 2.31
N ALA A 67 -11.38 13.36 1.04
CA ALA A 67 -11.46 12.45 -0.08
C ALA A 67 -10.58 12.96 -1.23
N PRO A 68 -10.07 12.08 -2.11
CA PRO A 68 -9.16 12.50 -3.18
C PRO A 68 -9.77 13.61 -4.04
N GLY A 69 -9.04 14.72 -4.16
CA GLY A 69 -9.44 15.88 -4.97
C GLY A 69 -10.34 16.91 -4.29
N ASN A 70 -10.88 16.64 -3.10
CA ASN A 70 -11.57 17.67 -2.32
C ASN A 70 -10.61 18.48 -1.43
N ASP A 71 -11.04 19.66 -1.02
CA ASP A 71 -10.32 20.62 -0.17
C ASP A 71 -11.12 20.89 1.11
N VAL A 72 -11.64 19.82 1.73
CA VAL A 72 -12.42 19.93 2.98
C VAL A 72 -11.51 20.05 4.20
N GLU A 73 -11.96 20.81 5.21
CA GLU A 73 -11.20 20.93 6.46
C GLU A 73 -11.12 19.57 7.16
N ARG A 74 -9.90 19.19 7.55
CA ARG A 74 -9.68 17.95 8.30
C ARG A 74 -10.44 18.04 9.63
N PRO A 75 -11.14 16.98 10.08
CA PRO A 75 -11.77 16.97 11.41
C PRO A 75 -10.78 17.48 12.47
N PHE A 76 -11.14 18.49 13.24
CA PHE A 76 -10.21 19.12 14.20
C PHE A 76 -9.58 18.09 15.16
N ALA A 77 -10.40 17.15 15.65
CA ALA A 77 -9.95 16.06 16.53
C ALA A 77 -8.87 15.16 15.89
N CYS A 78 -8.67 15.19 14.57
CA CYS A 78 -7.62 14.42 13.92
C CYS A 78 -6.22 14.99 14.15
N TYR A 79 -6.09 16.24 14.59
CA TYR A 79 -4.77 16.87 14.72
C TYR A 79 -4.67 17.90 15.86
N THR A 80 -5.78 18.36 16.44
CA THR A 80 -5.75 19.44 17.42
C THR A 80 -6.86 19.31 18.46
N THR A 81 -6.71 20.03 19.57
CA THR A 81 -7.79 20.32 20.54
C THR A 81 -8.24 21.78 20.48
N ALA A 82 -7.61 22.59 19.63
CA ALA A 82 -7.93 23.99 19.46
C ALA A 82 -9.08 24.17 18.46
N THR A 83 -9.91 25.17 18.67
CA THR A 83 -11.02 25.55 17.78
C THR A 83 -10.71 26.68 16.77
N PRO A 84 -9.74 27.61 16.98
CA PRO A 84 -9.46 28.63 15.97
C PRO A 84 -8.66 28.05 14.79
N THR A 85 -8.99 28.47 13.57
CA THR A 85 -8.25 28.16 12.35
C THR A 85 -7.24 29.27 12.03
N PRO A 86 -6.00 28.95 11.62
CA PRO A 86 -5.39 27.61 11.59
C PRO A 86 -5.04 27.13 13.00
N ALA A 87 -5.45 25.92 13.35
CA ALA A 87 -5.15 25.33 14.64
C ALA A 87 -3.75 24.69 14.65
N PRO A 88 -3.00 24.75 15.77
CA PRO A 88 -1.73 24.05 15.88
C PRO A 88 -1.93 22.53 15.92
N VAL A 89 -0.97 21.80 15.33
CA VAL A 89 -0.92 20.34 15.40
C VAL A 89 -0.44 19.91 16.78
N VAL A 90 -1.28 19.15 17.47
CA VAL A 90 -0.97 18.44 18.71
C VAL A 90 -0.49 17.03 18.34
N PRO A 91 0.78 16.66 18.60
CA PRO A 91 1.36 15.39 18.17
C PRO A 91 0.57 14.16 18.64
N ASP A 92 0.09 14.17 19.89
CA ASP A 92 -0.67 13.06 20.45
C ASP A 92 -2.04 12.87 19.78
N MET A 93 -2.72 13.96 19.45
CA MET A 93 -3.98 13.93 18.70
C MET A 93 -3.76 13.33 17.31
N ARG A 94 -2.74 13.81 16.61
CA ARG A 94 -2.37 13.29 15.28
C ARG A 94 -1.96 11.81 15.33
N SER A 95 -1.20 11.42 16.35
CA SER A 95 -0.78 10.03 16.57
C SER A 95 -1.97 9.11 16.83
N ALA A 96 -2.91 9.52 17.67
CA ALA A 96 -4.14 8.78 17.93
C ALA A 96 -5.02 8.63 16.67
N ALA A 97 -5.13 9.69 15.87
CA ALA A 97 -5.85 9.70 14.61
C ALA A 97 -5.23 8.76 13.57
N LEU A 98 -3.90 8.82 13.41
CA LEU A 98 -3.14 7.92 12.53
C LEU A 98 -3.32 6.45 12.88
N LYS A 99 -3.35 6.13 14.18
CA LYS A 99 -3.47 4.75 14.66
C LYS A 99 -4.88 4.18 14.47
N ASN A 100 -5.91 4.97 14.73
CA ASN A 100 -7.28 4.45 14.80
C ASN A 100 -8.10 4.72 13.54
N CYS A 101 -7.94 5.91 12.96
CA CYS A 101 -8.87 6.46 11.96
C CYS A 101 -8.18 7.23 10.83
N ALA A 102 -7.04 6.73 10.35
CA ALA A 102 -6.23 7.41 9.33
C ALA A 102 -7.02 7.72 8.04
N ARG A 103 -7.95 6.86 7.62
CA ARG A 103 -8.77 7.10 6.43
C ARG A 103 -9.76 8.23 6.65
N THR A 104 -10.53 8.17 7.73
CA THR A 104 -11.49 9.24 8.09
C THR A 104 -10.78 10.58 8.26
N CYS A 105 -9.58 10.54 8.84
CA CYS A 105 -8.78 11.73 9.05
C CYS A 105 -8.00 12.17 7.82
N GLY A 106 -8.00 11.47 6.67
CA GLY A 106 -7.23 11.85 5.48
C GLY A 106 -5.70 11.77 5.66
N LEU A 107 -5.23 10.86 6.50
CA LEU A 107 -3.84 10.71 6.94
C LEU A 107 -3.21 9.38 6.52
N CYS A 108 -3.82 8.61 5.60
CA CYS A 108 -3.29 7.31 5.20
C CYS A 108 -1.85 7.37 4.68
N CYS A 109 -1.45 8.44 3.99
CA CYS A 109 -0.07 8.62 3.49
C CYS A 109 0.98 8.71 4.61
N LYS A 110 0.55 8.87 5.87
CA LYS A 110 1.39 8.93 7.08
C LYS A 110 1.29 7.69 7.96
N THR A 111 0.60 6.66 7.49
CA THR A 111 0.65 5.33 8.12
C THR A 111 1.91 4.58 7.69
N ALA A 112 2.36 3.64 8.50
CA ALA A 112 3.59 2.89 8.24
C ALA A 112 3.58 2.16 6.89
N ASP A 113 2.41 1.76 6.39
CA ASP A 113 2.29 1.03 5.13
C ASP A 113 2.41 1.94 3.90
N PHE A 114 2.24 3.25 4.06
CA PHE A 114 2.21 4.23 2.95
C PHE A 114 3.29 5.32 3.06
N ASP A 115 3.90 5.56 4.23
CA ASP A 115 4.92 6.60 4.44
C ASP A 115 6.33 6.09 4.10
N CYS A 116 6.58 5.80 2.83
CA CYS A 116 7.91 5.50 2.29
C CYS A 116 8.12 6.18 0.93
N PRO A 117 9.38 6.42 0.53
CA PRO A 117 9.66 6.92 -0.81
C PRO A 117 9.36 5.84 -1.85
N ASN A 118 8.88 6.28 -3.02
CA ASN A 118 8.90 5.45 -4.23
C ASN A 118 10.34 5.35 -4.76
N VAL A 119 10.60 4.40 -5.66
CA VAL A 119 11.92 4.32 -6.30
C VAL A 119 12.19 5.58 -7.12
N GLN A 120 13.46 5.92 -7.33
CA GLN A 120 13.84 7.17 -8.01
C GLN A 120 13.39 7.21 -9.48
N PHE A 121 13.34 6.06 -10.16
CA PHE A 121 12.94 5.94 -11.56
C PHE A 121 11.91 4.81 -11.71
N PRO A 122 10.65 5.04 -11.30
CA PRO A 122 9.61 4.03 -11.40
C PRO A 122 9.23 3.84 -12.87
N ARG A 123 8.87 2.61 -13.24
CA ARG A 123 8.30 2.28 -14.56
C ARG A 123 6.89 2.82 -14.72
N LEU A 124 6.26 3.22 -13.62
CA LEU A 124 4.89 3.71 -13.52
C LEU A 124 4.88 5.14 -12.97
N THR A 125 3.89 5.94 -13.36
CA THR A 125 3.63 7.23 -12.73
C THR A 125 2.93 7.00 -11.39
N CYS A 126 3.68 7.02 -10.28
CA CYS A 126 3.13 6.63 -8.96
C CYS A 126 1.93 7.47 -8.50
N SER A 127 1.81 8.73 -8.94
CA SER A 127 0.68 9.61 -8.59
C SER A 127 -0.64 9.25 -9.27
N THR A 128 -0.62 8.43 -10.33
CA THR A 128 -1.82 8.02 -11.07
C THR A 128 -2.34 6.64 -10.68
N ILE A 129 -1.70 5.98 -9.71
CA ILE A 129 -2.08 4.64 -9.28
C ILE A 129 -3.42 4.68 -8.53
N THR A 130 -4.39 3.89 -9.00
CA THR A 130 -5.71 3.76 -8.38
C THR A 130 -5.80 2.57 -7.42
N ASN A 131 -6.84 2.52 -6.59
CA ASN A 131 -7.06 1.39 -5.68
C ASN A 131 -7.33 0.08 -6.45
N GLU A 132 -7.97 0.17 -7.61
CA GLU A 132 -8.21 -0.97 -8.50
C GLU A 132 -6.89 -1.55 -9.01
N GLN A 133 -5.92 -0.70 -9.35
CA GLN A 133 -4.58 -1.15 -9.72
C GLN A 133 -3.85 -1.80 -8.55
N CYS A 134 -4.00 -1.26 -7.33
CA CYS A 134 -3.50 -1.91 -6.12
C CYS A 134 -4.06 -3.33 -5.93
N ARG A 135 -5.26 -3.61 -6.45
CA ARG A 135 -5.94 -4.90 -6.34
C ARG A 135 -5.75 -5.84 -7.53
N SER A 136 -5.10 -5.37 -8.58
CA SER A 136 -4.93 -6.13 -9.82
C SER A 136 -3.76 -7.10 -9.74
N SER A 137 -3.98 -8.36 -10.14
CA SER A 137 -2.91 -9.36 -10.28
C SER A 137 -1.86 -9.03 -11.33
N VAL A 138 -2.17 -8.12 -12.25
CA VAL A 138 -1.25 -7.65 -13.28
C VAL A 138 -0.29 -6.59 -12.72
N TRP A 139 -0.79 -5.71 -11.86
CA TRP A 139 -0.05 -4.52 -11.44
C TRP A 139 0.59 -4.62 -10.07
N ARG A 140 0.03 -5.43 -9.16
CA ARG A 140 0.38 -5.43 -7.74
C ARG A 140 1.88 -5.66 -7.47
N THR A 141 2.50 -6.60 -8.16
CA THR A 141 3.94 -6.91 -8.02
C THR A 141 4.84 -5.79 -8.56
N ILE A 142 4.44 -5.17 -9.68
CA ILE A 142 5.15 -4.02 -10.27
C ILE A 142 5.04 -2.81 -9.33
N ILE A 143 3.85 -2.53 -8.81
CA ILE A 143 3.61 -1.42 -7.89
C ILE A 143 4.38 -1.61 -6.59
N ALA A 144 4.46 -2.82 -6.05
CA ALA A 144 5.25 -3.09 -4.84
C ALA A 144 6.74 -2.78 -4.99
N THR A 145 7.28 -2.95 -6.18
CA THR A 145 8.70 -2.66 -6.44
C THR A 145 8.92 -1.18 -6.69
N ASP A 146 8.03 -0.52 -7.44
CA ASP A 146 8.29 0.81 -7.98
C ASP A 146 7.58 1.93 -7.21
N CYS A 147 6.33 1.69 -6.82
CA CYS A 147 5.46 2.67 -6.20
C CYS A 147 4.83 2.15 -4.88
N PRO A 148 5.62 1.65 -3.92
CA PRO A 148 5.09 0.99 -2.73
C PRO A 148 4.18 1.89 -1.89
N SER A 149 4.44 3.20 -1.89
CA SER A 149 3.67 4.19 -1.14
C SER A 149 2.23 4.36 -1.65
N ALA A 150 1.95 3.95 -2.89
CA ALA A 150 0.62 4.12 -3.50
C ALA A 150 -0.40 3.09 -2.98
N CYS A 151 0.07 1.89 -2.59
CA CYS A 151 -0.79 0.74 -2.31
C CYS A 151 -0.55 0.08 -0.95
N GLY A 152 0.20 0.72 -0.05
CA GLY A 152 0.43 0.15 1.28
C GLY A 152 1.54 -0.90 1.32
N PHE A 153 2.54 -0.82 0.43
CA PHE A 153 3.58 -1.84 0.28
C PHE A 153 4.93 -1.46 0.92
N CYS A 154 4.99 -0.37 1.67
CA CYS A 154 6.24 0.12 2.27
C CYS A 154 6.93 -0.93 3.15
N ASN A 155 6.15 -1.69 3.94
CA ASN A 155 6.67 -2.72 4.83
C ASN A 155 6.77 -4.11 4.17
N GLN A 156 6.72 -4.17 2.83
CA GLN A 156 6.68 -5.43 2.10
C GLN A 156 7.98 -5.80 1.39
N GLY A 157 8.98 -4.90 1.39
CA GLY A 157 10.30 -5.19 0.83
C GLY A 157 10.27 -5.54 -0.66
N GLY A 158 9.31 -4.99 -1.42
CA GLY A 158 9.11 -5.27 -2.84
C GLY A 158 8.47 -6.62 -3.16
N CYS A 159 8.21 -7.47 -2.15
CA CYS A 159 7.58 -8.77 -2.37
C CYS A 159 6.15 -8.82 -1.82
N VAL A 160 5.22 -9.07 -2.73
CA VAL A 160 3.79 -9.14 -2.47
C VAL A 160 3.20 -10.31 -3.24
N ASP A 161 2.03 -10.78 -2.79
CA ASP A 161 1.24 -11.67 -3.61
C ASP A 161 0.61 -10.88 -4.76
N GLY A 162 0.67 -11.43 -5.97
CA GLY A 162 -0.05 -10.90 -7.12
C GLY A 162 -1.56 -11.04 -6.92
N VAL A 163 -2.02 -12.16 -6.38
CA VAL A 163 -3.44 -12.36 -6.02
C VAL A 163 -3.63 -12.21 -4.51
N MET A 164 -4.74 -11.62 -4.08
CA MET A 164 -5.02 -11.34 -2.66
C MET A 164 -5.31 -12.58 -1.82
N ASP A 165 -5.80 -13.62 -2.49
CA ASP A 165 -6.51 -14.73 -1.86
C ASP A 165 -5.62 -15.97 -1.69
N CYS A 166 -4.30 -15.83 -1.83
CA CYS A 166 -3.36 -16.94 -1.60
C CYS A 166 -3.51 -17.55 -0.19
N ALA A 167 -3.88 -16.74 0.80
CA ALA A 167 -4.08 -17.19 2.18
C ALA A 167 -5.32 -18.09 2.35
N ASN A 168 -6.25 -18.11 1.39
CA ASN A 168 -7.46 -18.93 1.48
C ASN A 168 -7.15 -20.43 1.35
N ASP A 169 -6.08 -20.79 0.65
CA ASP A 169 -5.62 -22.17 0.55
C ASP A 169 -4.08 -22.24 0.59
N LEU A 170 -3.52 -22.46 1.77
CA LEU A 170 -2.07 -22.61 1.96
C LEU A 170 -1.52 -23.94 1.42
N SER A 171 -2.38 -24.93 1.12
CA SER A 171 -1.93 -26.21 0.58
C SER A 171 -1.30 -26.05 -0.80
N ILE A 172 -1.71 -25.02 -1.55
CA ILE A 172 -1.18 -24.69 -2.87
C ILE A 172 0.33 -24.44 -2.83
N CYS A 173 0.85 -23.88 -1.73
CA CYS A 173 2.27 -23.58 -1.57
C CYS A 173 3.15 -24.83 -1.68
N ASN A 174 2.62 -26.00 -1.27
CA ASN A 174 3.32 -27.28 -1.29
C ASN A 174 2.86 -28.18 -2.44
N SER A 175 1.91 -27.76 -3.27
CA SER A 175 1.48 -28.54 -4.42
C SER A 175 2.50 -28.40 -5.55
N VAL A 176 3.14 -29.51 -5.92
CA VAL A 176 4.18 -29.52 -6.98
C VAL A 176 3.63 -29.01 -8.32
N GLY A 177 2.39 -29.36 -8.66
CA GLY A 177 1.75 -28.91 -9.90
C GLY A 177 1.42 -27.42 -9.95
N MET A 178 1.49 -26.71 -8.82
CA MET A 178 1.11 -25.30 -8.70
C MET A 178 2.32 -24.37 -8.51
N GLN A 179 3.55 -24.88 -8.62
CA GLN A 179 4.73 -24.08 -8.30
C GLN A 179 4.90 -22.87 -9.22
N GLU A 180 4.53 -22.97 -10.49
CA GLU A 180 4.56 -21.82 -11.41
C GLU A 180 3.61 -20.71 -10.93
N PHE A 181 2.35 -21.07 -10.61
CA PHE A 181 1.36 -20.14 -10.06
C PHE A 181 1.84 -19.54 -8.73
N VAL A 182 2.33 -20.36 -7.82
CA VAL A 182 2.79 -19.93 -6.49
C VAL A 182 3.97 -18.96 -6.59
N ASN A 183 4.95 -19.27 -7.44
CA ASN A 183 6.14 -18.45 -7.63
C ASN A 183 5.84 -17.12 -8.34
N GLN A 184 4.71 -17.01 -9.05
CA GLN A 184 4.30 -15.79 -9.73
C GLN A 184 3.30 -14.95 -8.93
N TYR A 185 2.30 -15.59 -8.32
CA TYR A 185 1.12 -14.92 -7.77
C TYR A 185 1.00 -15.03 -6.25
N CYS A 186 1.70 -15.96 -5.59
CA CYS A 186 1.63 -16.18 -4.14
C CYS A 186 2.99 -16.08 -3.46
N GLN A 187 3.81 -15.14 -3.91
CA GLN A 187 5.21 -15.04 -3.51
C GLN A 187 5.39 -14.76 -2.02
N ARG A 188 4.58 -13.88 -1.45
CA ARG A 188 4.70 -13.49 -0.05
C ARG A 188 4.07 -14.56 0.83
N THR A 189 2.83 -14.95 0.54
CA THR A 189 2.10 -15.95 1.34
C THR A 189 2.83 -17.29 1.40
N CYS A 190 3.41 -17.74 0.28
CA CYS A 190 4.12 -19.02 0.22
C CYS A 190 5.64 -18.90 0.47
N ASN A 191 6.13 -17.77 1.00
CA ASN A 191 7.55 -17.52 1.28
C ASN A 191 8.45 -17.81 0.06
N ARG A 192 8.03 -17.37 -1.13
CA ARG A 192 8.79 -17.40 -2.39
C ARG A 192 9.39 -16.06 -2.78
N CYS A 193 9.25 -15.04 -1.94
CA CYS A 193 10.02 -13.81 -2.08
C CYS A 193 11.48 -14.17 -2.29
N SER A 194 12.04 -13.75 -3.44
CA SER A 194 13.45 -13.95 -3.70
C SER A 194 14.22 -13.25 -2.58
N SER A 195 14.73 -14.01 -1.61
CA SER A 195 15.96 -13.57 -0.96
C SER A 195 16.95 -13.48 -2.09
N SER A 196 17.55 -12.32 -2.28
CA SER A 196 18.58 -12.01 -3.28
C SER A 196 19.85 -12.89 -3.19
N THR A 197 19.74 -14.09 -2.62
CA THR A 197 20.72 -15.16 -2.58
C THR A 197 20.46 -16.28 -3.61
N ALA A 198 19.40 -16.20 -4.42
CA ALA A 198 19.23 -17.13 -5.54
C ALA A 198 20.11 -16.69 -6.72
N ALA A 199 21.40 -17.04 -6.62
CA ALA A 199 22.37 -16.89 -7.68
C ALA A 199 21.78 -17.38 -9.01
N THR A 200 21.85 -16.52 -10.01
CA THR A 200 21.53 -16.80 -11.40
C THR A 200 22.43 -17.93 -11.89
N GLY A 201 22.01 -19.17 -11.66
CA GLY A 201 22.68 -20.37 -12.17
C GLY A 201 22.36 -20.57 -13.64
N THR A 202 22.74 -19.61 -14.47
CA THR A 202 22.72 -19.76 -15.92
C THR A 202 23.84 -20.74 -16.29
N GLY A 203 23.48 -21.89 -16.84
CA GLY A 203 24.44 -22.74 -17.55
C GLY A 203 24.61 -24.13 -16.94
N GLY A 204 23.95 -25.09 -17.58
CA GLY A 204 24.64 -26.07 -18.40
C GLY A 204 25.74 -26.93 -17.74
N SER A 205 25.48 -28.23 -17.74
CA SER A 205 26.42 -29.33 -17.52
C SER A 205 26.96 -29.48 -16.10
N CYS A 206 26.83 -30.68 -15.55
CA CYS A 206 27.21 -31.00 -14.18
C CYS A 206 28.72 -30.93 -13.95
N GLY A 207 29.24 -29.72 -13.70
CA GLY A 207 30.57 -29.47 -13.15
C GLY A 207 30.64 -29.71 -11.63
N GLY A 208 29.96 -30.75 -11.12
CA GLY A 208 29.98 -31.12 -9.69
C GLY A 208 29.12 -30.26 -8.76
N ARG A 209 28.20 -29.44 -9.28
CA ARG A 209 27.25 -28.67 -8.48
C ARG A 209 25.83 -28.82 -9.02
N TYR A 210 24.90 -29.11 -8.11
CA TYR A 210 23.46 -29.12 -8.42
C TYR A 210 22.94 -27.69 -8.55
N ILE A 211 21.90 -27.51 -9.35
CA ILE A 211 21.14 -26.24 -9.39
C ILE A 211 20.52 -26.04 -8.00
N ALA A 212 20.58 -24.82 -7.47
CA ALA A 212 19.96 -24.50 -6.19
C ALA A 212 18.46 -24.83 -6.22
N ASP A 213 17.94 -25.36 -5.11
CA ASP A 213 16.51 -25.63 -5.02
C ASP A 213 15.73 -24.31 -5.14
N SER A 214 14.71 -24.31 -6.01
CA SER A 214 13.88 -23.12 -6.25
C SER A 214 12.75 -22.97 -5.23
N SER A 215 12.58 -23.95 -4.33
CA SER A 215 11.49 -24.03 -3.37
C SER A 215 11.98 -24.50 -2.01
N THR A 216 11.50 -23.85 -0.95
CA THR A 216 11.72 -24.28 0.43
C THR A 216 10.99 -25.58 0.78
N ALA A 217 10.05 -26.02 -0.07
CA ALA A 217 9.28 -27.25 0.15
C ALA A 217 10.00 -28.52 -0.35
N CYS A 218 11.17 -28.39 -1.00
CA CYS A 218 11.89 -29.54 -1.56
C CYS A 218 12.17 -30.67 -0.56
N ALA A 219 12.51 -30.33 0.69
CA ALA A 219 12.71 -31.32 1.75
C ALA A 219 11.44 -32.15 2.01
N ALA A 220 10.29 -31.48 2.12
CA ALA A 220 9.00 -32.15 2.31
C ALA A 220 8.60 -32.98 1.09
N TRP A 221 8.80 -32.47 -0.12
CA TRP A 221 8.49 -33.21 -1.35
C TRP A 221 9.35 -34.46 -1.51
N LYS A 222 10.64 -34.40 -1.17
CA LYS A 222 11.53 -35.57 -1.18
C LYS A 222 11.02 -36.67 -0.25
N LEU A 223 10.60 -36.31 0.97
CA LEU A 223 10.00 -37.26 1.92
C LEU A 223 8.73 -37.92 1.37
N ASN A 224 7.96 -37.20 0.54
CA ASN A 224 6.76 -37.71 -0.13
C ASN A 224 7.04 -38.36 -1.50
N GLY A 225 8.29 -38.71 -1.79
CA GLY A 225 8.65 -39.47 -3.00
C GLY A 225 8.78 -38.65 -4.28
N PHE A 226 8.79 -37.31 -4.23
CA PHE A 226 8.90 -36.45 -5.41
C PHE A 226 10.10 -36.79 -6.30
N CYS A 227 11.27 -37.04 -5.70
CA CYS A 227 12.51 -37.27 -6.43
C CYS A 227 12.50 -38.55 -7.27
N THR A 228 11.66 -39.53 -6.94
CA THR A 228 11.57 -40.83 -7.64
C THR A 228 10.26 -41.01 -8.41
N ASN A 229 9.24 -40.21 -8.10
CA ASN A 229 7.93 -40.29 -8.75
C ASN A 229 8.01 -39.97 -10.25
N THR A 230 7.54 -40.89 -11.09
CA THR A 230 7.57 -40.82 -12.56
C THR A 230 6.46 -39.96 -13.16
N PHE A 231 5.45 -39.55 -12.37
CA PHE A 231 4.47 -38.56 -12.78
C PHE A 231 5.12 -37.20 -13.09
N TYR A 232 6.16 -36.84 -12.33
CA TYR A 232 6.96 -35.65 -12.59
C TYR A 232 8.12 -36.00 -13.51
N THR A 233 8.24 -35.27 -14.61
CA THR A 233 9.34 -35.44 -15.55
C THR A 233 10.68 -35.16 -14.87
N ALA A 234 11.77 -35.77 -15.37
CA ALA A 234 13.11 -35.48 -14.85
C ALA A 234 13.45 -33.98 -14.91
N ALA A 235 13.01 -33.29 -15.97
CA ALA A 235 13.17 -31.85 -16.11
C ALA A 235 12.46 -31.05 -15.01
N GLN A 236 11.21 -31.39 -14.66
CA GLN A 236 10.47 -30.74 -13.57
C GLN A 236 11.13 -30.99 -12.20
N ARG A 237 11.55 -32.23 -11.94
CA ARG A 237 12.24 -32.53 -10.67
C ARG A 237 13.54 -31.77 -10.54
N ARG A 238 14.30 -31.64 -11.63
CA ARG A 238 15.53 -30.85 -11.70
C ARG A 238 15.26 -29.36 -11.57
N SER A 239 14.23 -28.80 -12.21
CA SER A 239 13.96 -27.36 -12.13
C SER A 239 13.57 -26.90 -10.73
N TYR A 240 12.88 -27.75 -9.95
CA TYR A 240 12.42 -27.40 -8.62
C TYR A 240 13.39 -27.77 -7.50
N CYS A 241 13.91 -29.00 -7.52
CA CYS A 241 14.65 -29.57 -6.39
C CYS A 241 15.92 -30.31 -6.82
N ALA A 242 16.69 -29.76 -7.76
CA ALA A 242 17.93 -30.38 -8.25
C ALA A 242 18.90 -30.72 -7.12
N THR A 243 19.09 -29.84 -6.13
CA THR A 243 20.01 -30.11 -5.01
C THR A 243 19.42 -31.17 -4.09
N THR A 244 18.19 -30.99 -3.65
CA THR A 244 17.53 -31.94 -2.72
C THR A 244 17.39 -33.34 -3.32
N CYS A 245 17.04 -33.44 -4.61
CA CYS A 245 16.90 -34.71 -5.33
C CYS A 245 18.22 -35.21 -5.94
N SER A 246 19.30 -34.44 -5.85
CA SER A 246 20.59 -34.75 -6.47
C SER A 246 20.48 -35.01 -7.98
N LEU A 247 19.72 -34.15 -8.66
CA LEU A 247 19.42 -34.26 -10.09
C LEU A 247 20.28 -33.29 -10.92
N CYS A 248 21.12 -33.93 -11.72
CA CYS A 248 21.73 -33.43 -12.93
C CYS A 248 20.78 -33.65 -14.13
#